data_AF-A0A6A6EFA0-F1
#
_entry.id   AF-A0A6A6EFA0-F1
#
_cell.length_a   1.000
_cell.length_b   1.000
_cell.length_c   1.000
_cell.angle_alpha   90.00
_cell.angle_beta   90.00
_cell.angle_gamma   90.00
#
_symmetry.space_group_name_H-M   'P 1'
#
loop_
_entity.id
_entity.type
_entity.pdbx_description
1 polymer ?
#
loop_
_entity_poly.entity_id
_entity_poly.type
_entity_poly.pdbx_seq_one_letter_code
_entity_poly.pdbx_strand_id
1 'polypeptide(L)' 'MISDSQLYTLAIFLGSAAMLLIVLYHFLEVNSEDHAPAQKPKAVPGRVKS' A
#
# COMPACT_ATOMS: atom_id res chain seq x y z
N MET A 1 11.70 33.47 -4.40
CA MET A 1 10.66 32.60 -4.96
C MET A 1 11.37 31.36 -5.47
N ILE A 2 10.92 30.16 -5.09
CA ILE A 2 11.50 28.92 -5.63
C ILE A 2 11.26 28.89 -7.15
N SER A 3 12.26 28.51 -7.95
CA SER A 3 12.10 28.44 -9.41
C SER A 3 11.36 27.16 -9.80
N ASP A 4 10.67 27.18 -10.94
CA ASP A 4 9.93 26.00 -11.45
C ASP A 4 10.81 24.77 -11.57
N SER A 5 12.08 24.95 -11.92
CA SER A 5 13.10 23.89 -11.98
C SER A 5 13.37 23.24 -10.62
N GLN A 6 13.40 24.03 -9.55
CA GLN A 6 13.59 23.54 -8.19
C GLN A 6 12.33 22.81 -7.69
N LEU A 7 11.14 23.35 -8.01
CA LEU A 7 9.87 22.71 -7.67
C LEU A 7 9.69 21.37 -8.40
N TYR A 8 10.04 21.31 -9.68
CA TYR A 8 10.00 20.08 -10.50
C TYR A 8 10.96 19.01 -9.96
N THR A 9 12.18 19.40 -9.63
CA THR A 9 13.18 18.49 -9.05
C THR A 9 12.70 17.95 -7.70
N LEU A 10 12.14 18.83 -6.86
CA LEU A 10 11.58 18.44 -5.57
C LEU A 10 10.39 17.49 -5.73
N ALA A 11 9.52 17.71 -6.70
CA ALA A 11 8.37 16.87 -6.98
C ALA A 11 8.79 15.45 -7.42
N ILE A 12 9.79 15.33 -8.29
CA ILE A 12 10.34 14.03 -8.69
C ILE A 12 10.97 13.31 -7.50
N PHE A 13 11.79 14.02 -6.71
CA PHE A 13 12.42 13.45 -5.53
C PHE A 13 11.38 12.93 -4.54
N LEU A 14 10.41 13.77 -4.17
CA LEU A 14 9.37 13.41 -3.22
C LEU A 14 8.46 12.30 -3.76
N GLY A 15 8.11 12.34 -5.05
CA GLY A 15 7.30 11.30 -5.69
C GLY A 15 8.00 9.94 -5.71
N SER A 16 9.30 9.92 -6.01
CA SER A 16 10.10 8.68 -5.96
C SER A 16 10.27 8.15 -4.55
N ALA A 17 10.51 9.03 -3.57
CA ALA A 17 10.58 8.67 -2.16
C ALA A 17 9.24 8.11 -1.66
N ALA A 18 8.11 8.70 -2.06
CA ALA A 18 6.78 8.20 -1.73
C ALA A 18 6.53 6.81 -2.32
N MET A 19 6.93 6.55 -3.57
CA MET A 19 6.81 5.22 -4.16
C MET A 19 7.62 4.16 -3.41
N LEU A 20 8.83 4.50 -2.95
CA LEU A 20 9.64 3.60 -2.12
C LEU A 20 8.98 3.33 -0.76
N LEU A 21 8.46 4.37 -0.11
CA LEU A 21 7.80 4.23 1.19
C LEU A 21 6.51 3.39 1.11
N ILE A 22 5.75 3.49 0.02
CA ILE A 22 4.54 2.67 -0.20
C ILE A 22 4.89 1.19 -0.32
N VAL A 23 5.91 0.85 -1.13
CA VAL A 23 6.35 -0.54 -1.29
C VAL A 23 6.92 -1.08 0.02
N LEU A 24 7.72 -0.28 0.73
CA LEU A 24 8.27 -0.65 2.02
C LEU A 24 7.16 -0.92 3.05
N TYR A 25 6.14 -0.07 3.11
CA TYR A 25 4.98 -0.28 3.99
C TYR A 25 4.31 -1.62 3.70
N HIS A 26 4.01 -1.91 2.43
CA HIS A 26 3.35 -3.17 2.06
C HIS A 26 4.21 -4.39 2.36
N PHE A 27 5.53 -4.26 2.16
CA PHE A 27 6.48 -5.29 2.54
C PHE A 27 6.47 -5.54 4.05
N LEU A 28 6.59 -4.50 4.87
CA LEU A 28 6.57 -4.64 6.33
C LEU A 28 5.22 -5.16 6.85
N GLU A 29 4.12 -4.67 6.29
CA GLU A 29 2.76 -5.07 6.62
C GLU A 29 2.58 -6.58 6.45
N VAL A 30 2.91 -7.14 5.28
CA VAL A 30 2.74 -8.57 5.00
C VAL A 30 3.69 -9.45 5.81
N ASN A 31 4.88 -8.95 6.18
CA ASN A 31 5.87 -9.71 6.95
C ASN A 31 5.74 -9.53 8.48
N SER A 32 4.81 -8.69 8.96
CA SER A 32 4.60 -8.50 10.39
C SER A 32 3.90 -9.72 11.00
N GLU A 33 4.33 -10.17 12.19
CA GLU A 33 3.73 -11.33 12.86
C GLU A 33 2.28 -11.07 13.32
N ASP A 34 1.89 -9.80 13.46
CA ASP A 34 0.51 -9.36 13.74
C ASP A 34 -0.39 -9.39 12.49
N HIS A 35 0.16 -9.69 11.31
CA HIS A 35 -0.60 -9.82 10.09
C HIS A 35 -1.28 -11.20 9.99
N ALA A 36 -2.05 -11.56 11.03
CA ALA A 36 -3.11 -12.54 10.87
C ALA A 36 -4.14 -11.89 9.93
N PRO A 37 -4.32 -12.37 8.68
CA PRO A 37 -5.31 -11.78 7.81
C PRO A 37 -6.64 -11.96 8.52
N ALA A 38 -7.27 -10.85 8.92
CA ALA A 38 -8.70 -10.83 9.15
C ALA A 38 -9.32 -11.24 7.82
N GLN A 39 -9.52 -12.54 7.65
CA GLN A 39 -10.14 -13.13 6.50
C GLN A 39 -11.44 -12.36 6.33
N LYS A 40 -11.50 -11.51 5.30
CA LYS A 40 -12.77 -10.99 4.82
C LYS A 40 -13.65 -12.23 4.69
N PRO A 41 -14.77 -12.33 5.43
CA PRO A 41 -15.57 -13.54 5.41
C PRO A 41 -15.97 -13.75 3.95
N LYS A 42 -15.34 -14.75 3.32
CA LYS A 42 -15.73 -15.17 1.98
C LYS A 42 -17.17 -15.63 2.16
N ALA A 43 -18.09 -14.84 1.62
CA ALA A 43 -19.51 -15.12 1.61
C ALA A 43 -19.70 -16.59 1.21
N VAL A 44 -20.32 -17.37 2.10
CA VAL A 44 -20.61 -18.78 1.88
C VAL A 44 -21.53 -18.85 0.66
N PRO A 45 -21.11 -19.44 -0.48
CA PRO A 45 -22.03 -19.68 -1.57
C PRO A 45 -22.94 -20.81 -1.12
N GLY A 46 -24.25 -20.54 -1.13
CA GLY A 46 -25.25 -21.47 -0.62
C GLY A 46 -25.07 -22.88 -1.17
N ARG A 47 -25.18 -23.87 -0.29
CA ARG A 47 -25.50 -25.24 -0.68
C ARG A 47 -26.82 -25.65 -0.05
N VAL A 48 -27.79 -25.68 -0.95
CA VAL A 48 -29.16 -26.17 -0.86
C VAL A 48 -29.18 -27.66 -0.49
N LYS A 49 -30.13 -28.02 0.40
CA LYS A 49 -30.86 -29.29 0.61
C LYS A 49 -30.09 -30.64 0.47
N SER A 50 -30.18 -31.47 1.51
CA SER A 50 -30.88 -32.76 1.46
C SER A 50 -31.21 -33.25 2.87
#